data_AF-W9RNM5-F1
#
_entry.id   AF-W9RNM5-F1
#
_cell.length_a   1.000
_cell.length_b   1.000
_cell.length_c   1.000
_cell.angle_alpha   90.00
_cell.angle_beta   90.00
_cell.angle_gamma   90.00
#
_symmetry.space_group_name_H-M   'P 1'
#
loop_
_entity.id
_entity.type
_entity.pdbx_description
1 polymer ?
#
loop_
_entity_poly.entity_id
_entity_poly.type
_entity_poly.pdbx_seq_one_letter_code
_entity_poly.pdbx_strand_id
1 'polypeptide(L)'
;MWTRVCCLQNQGLVLLNESSQLCSKFLEFIKAGQISVAKQETEVTKYSLDGHFVVESEMKVQGLRRGVENLTRSLQTISVLLHDKSNLAASIYQSKCTDVNGVMQSNPPMSEDVMKYELKAETLLTSLLREKLCSKEQEVEQLQAELSTAVRGADILQCEVQTAMDNLSFVTHKSKDLELQMLKKDENLNRLQSDLQDSTKELTVIRAILPKISAERDLMWEEVKQYSEKNMLLNSENNMLRKKLDAQDEEILLKDGQITILKDTIGNQSFDLLASPDHTREFCL
;
A
#
# COMPACT_ATOMS: atom_id res chain seq x y z
N MET A 1 30.03 -47.90 -14.35
CA MET A 1 30.44 -46.68 -13.59
C MET A 1 31.10 -45.65 -14.52
N TRP A 2 32.05 -46.06 -15.36
CA TRP A 2 32.70 -45.23 -16.40
C TRP A 2 31.72 -44.41 -17.26
N THR A 3 30.71 -45.05 -17.85
CA THR A 3 29.70 -44.38 -18.70
C THR A 3 28.97 -43.25 -17.99
N ARG A 4 28.68 -43.40 -16.68
CA ARG A 4 27.99 -42.37 -15.89
C ARG A 4 28.91 -41.17 -15.62
N VAL A 5 30.20 -41.42 -15.35
CA VAL A 5 31.22 -40.37 -15.17
C VAL A 5 31.44 -39.61 -16.48
N CYS A 6 31.53 -40.31 -17.61
CA CYS A 6 31.65 -39.68 -18.93
C CYS A 6 30.42 -38.83 -19.30
N CYS A 7 29.20 -39.30 -19.04
CA CYS A 7 27.99 -38.51 -19.28
C CYS A 7 27.96 -37.23 -18.42
N LEU A 8 28.32 -37.33 -17.13
CA LEU A 8 28.40 -36.17 -16.24
C LEU A 8 29.48 -35.19 -16.71
N GLN A 9 30.64 -35.67 -17.15
CA GLN A 9 31.75 -34.84 -17.59
C GLN A 9 31.48 -34.14 -18.94
N ASN A 10 30.84 -34.83 -19.90
CA ASN A 10 30.64 -34.31 -21.24
C ASN A 10 29.34 -33.50 -21.42
N GLN A 11 28.28 -33.85 -20.68
CA GLN A 11 26.96 -33.21 -20.81
C GLN A 11 26.54 -32.49 -19.52
N GLY A 12 26.72 -33.12 -18.36
CA GLY A 12 26.32 -32.55 -17.07
C GLY A 12 27.05 -31.26 -16.72
N LEU A 13 28.37 -31.22 -16.92
CA LEU A 13 29.17 -30.01 -16.66
C LEU A 13 28.83 -28.87 -17.63
N VAL A 14 28.54 -29.18 -18.89
CA VAL A 14 28.14 -28.17 -19.90
C VAL A 14 26.82 -27.53 -19.49
N LEU A 15 25.81 -28.32 -19.15
CA LEU A 15 24.50 -27.84 -18.68
C LEU A 15 24.60 -27.01 -17.40
N LEU A 16 25.42 -27.45 -16.43
CA LEU A 16 25.63 -26.71 -15.19
C LEU A 16 26.35 -25.37 -15.41
N ASN A 17 27.32 -25.34 -16.33
CA ASN A 17 28.05 -24.13 -16.68
C ASN A 17 27.15 -23.14 -17.45
N GLU A 18 26.34 -23.62 -18.40
CA GLU A 18 25.33 -22.83 -19.10
C GLU A 18 24.29 -22.26 -18.12
N SER A 19 23.81 -23.08 -17.17
CA SER A 19 22.89 -22.65 -16.12
C SER A 19 23.52 -21.55 -15.24
N SER A 20 24.77 -21.72 -14.81
CA SER A 20 25.49 -20.69 -14.02
C SER A 20 25.66 -19.38 -14.79
N GLN A 21 25.93 -19.45 -16.10
CA GLN A 21 26.01 -18.28 -16.98
C GLN A 21 24.66 -17.59 -17.17
N LEU A 22 23.58 -18.35 -17.36
CA LEU A 22 22.23 -17.81 -17.46
C LEU A 22 21.80 -17.10 -16.18
N CYS A 23 22.06 -17.70 -15.01
CA CYS A 23 21.81 -17.06 -13.72
C CYS A 23 22.59 -15.75 -13.54
N SER A 24 23.84 -15.71 -14.02
CA SER A 24 24.66 -14.49 -13.99
C SER A 24 24.07 -13.38 -14.88
N LYS A 25 23.67 -13.71 -16.12
CA LYS A 25 23.04 -12.77 -17.07
C LYS A 25 21.69 -12.27 -16.58
N PHE A 26 20.89 -13.15 -15.98
CA PHE A 26 19.59 -12.79 -15.41
C PHE A 26 19.76 -11.81 -14.24
N LEU A 27 20.77 -12.02 -13.40
CA LEU A 27 21.09 -11.11 -12.31
C LEU A 27 21.59 -9.74 -12.82
N GLU A 28 22.40 -9.72 -13.87
CA GLU A 28 22.81 -8.47 -14.55
C GLU A 28 21.63 -7.72 -15.14
N PHE A 29 20.64 -8.42 -15.72
CA PHE A 29 19.42 -7.80 -16.23
C PHE A 29 18.58 -7.15 -15.11
N ILE A 30 18.43 -7.83 -13.96
CA ILE A 30 17.76 -7.28 -12.79
C ILE A 30 18.50 -6.03 -12.28
N LYS A 31 19.84 -6.08 -12.20
CA LYS A 31 20.67 -4.94 -11.79
C LYS A 31 20.54 -3.75 -12.76
N ALA A 32 20.52 -3.99 -14.07
CA ALA A 32 20.36 -2.95 -15.09
C ALA A 32 18.98 -2.29 -15.06
N GLY A 33 17.92 -3.07 -14.79
CA GLY A 33 16.56 -2.56 -14.63
C GLY A 33 16.39 -1.62 -13.41
N GLN A 34 17.16 -1.83 -12.34
CA GLN A 34 17.18 -0.93 -11.18
C GLN A 34 17.84 0.43 -11.48
N ILE A 35 18.88 0.46 -12.32
CA ILE A 35 19.62 1.68 -12.67
C ILE A 35 18.80 2.61 -13.59
N SER A 36 17.92 2.06 -14.43
CA SER A 36 17.00 2.86 -15.27
C SER A 36 15.85 3.47 -14.47
N VAL A 37 15.37 2.80 -13.42
CA VAL A 37 14.25 3.28 -12.58
C VAL A 37 14.70 4.39 -11.62
N ALA A 38 15.96 4.36 -11.14
CA ALA A 38 16.49 5.39 -10.24
C ALA A 38 16.70 6.78 -10.88
N LYS A 39 16.55 6.93 -12.21
CA LYS A 39 16.68 8.22 -12.91
C LYS A 39 15.35 8.91 -13.24
N GLN A 40 14.22 8.29 -12.93
CA GLN A 40 12.91 8.88 -13.21
C GLN A 40 12.09 8.86 -11.92
N GLU A 41 12.15 9.98 -11.19
CA GLU A 41 11.24 10.24 -10.08
C GLU A 41 9.78 10.30 -10.59
N THR A 42 8.88 9.80 -9.74
CA THR A 42 7.42 10.01 -9.70
C THR A 42 6.59 8.76 -10.01
N GLU A 43 6.20 8.14 -8.89
CA GLU A 43 5.00 7.35 -8.62
C GLU A 43 4.71 6.05 -9.39
N VAL A 44 4.20 5.11 -8.58
CA VAL A 44 3.52 3.85 -8.91
C VAL A 44 4.42 2.61 -9.05
N THR A 45 4.05 1.60 -8.26
CA THR A 45 4.54 0.20 -8.20
C THR A 45 5.89 -0.10 -7.52
N LYS A 46 5.85 -0.02 -6.18
CA LYS A 46 6.19 -1.07 -5.18
C LYS A 46 6.78 -2.42 -5.68
N TYR A 47 7.90 -2.42 -6.39
CA TYR A 47 8.77 -3.60 -6.55
C TYR A 47 10.25 -3.21 -6.47
N SER A 48 10.62 -2.37 -5.49
CA SER A 48 12.02 -2.19 -5.14
C SER A 48 12.53 -3.48 -4.50
N LEU A 49 13.06 -4.37 -5.34
CA LEU A 49 13.75 -5.58 -4.90
C LEU A 49 14.88 -5.14 -3.96
N ASP A 50 14.84 -5.66 -2.74
CA ASP A 50 15.76 -5.30 -1.65
C ASP A 50 17.21 -5.44 -2.12
N GLY A 51 18.06 -4.42 -1.90
CA GLY A 51 19.48 -4.47 -2.24
C GLY A 51 20.17 -5.68 -1.58
N HIS A 52 19.65 -6.11 -0.43
CA HIS A 52 20.03 -7.35 0.23
C HIS A 52 19.80 -8.60 -0.63
N PHE A 53 18.64 -8.71 -1.31
CA PHE A 53 18.32 -9.84 -2.18
C PHE A 53 19.27 -9.94 -3.38
N VAL A 54 19.67 -8.81 -3.95
CA VAL A 54 20.61 -8.76 -5.09
C VAL A 54 22.00 -9.26 -4.66
N VAL A 55 22.50 -8.80 -3.51
CA VAL A 55 23.79 -9.24 -2.96
C VAL A 55 23.76 -10.72 -2.56
N GLU A 56 22.69 -11.18 -1.91
CA GLU A 56 22.53 -12.59 -1.55
C GLU A 56 22.49 -13.50 -2.79
N SER A 57 21.76 -13.08 -3.82
CA SER A 57 21.66 -13.81 -5.10
C SER A 57 23.01 -13.86 -5.84
N GLU A 58 23.79 -12.79 -5.79
CA GLU A 58 25.14 -12.75 -6.35
C GLU A 58 26.08 -13.74 -5.65
N MET A 59 26.04 -13.79 -4.32
CA MET A 59 26.81 -14.77 -3.54
C MET A 59 26.41 -16.21 -3.87
N LYS A 60 25.11 -16.49 -4.07
CA LYS A 60 24.61 -17.82 -4.47
C LYS A 60 25.08 -18.22 -5.88
N VAL A 61 25.04 -17.30 -6.86
CA VAL A 61 25.53 -17.57 -8.23
C VAL A 61 27.04 -17.81 -8.23
N GLN A 62 27.80 -17.05 -7.45
CA GLN A 62 29.24 -17.28 -7.31
C GLN A 62 29.54 -18.61 -6.60
N GLY A 63 28.76 -18.97 -5.58
CA GLY A 63 28.84 -20.26 -4.90
C GLY A 63 28.59 -21.43 -5.83
N LEU A 64 27.54 -21.33 -6.67
CA LEU A 64 27.24 -22.33 -7.71
C LEU A 64 28.43 -22.50 -8.68
N ARG A 65 29.01 -21.40 -9.15
CA ARG A 65 30.18 -21.43 -10.07
C ARG A 65 31.36 -22.19 -9.46
N ARG A 66 31.72 -21.86 -8.21
CA ARG A 66 32.77 -22.57 -7.47
C ARG A 66 32.43 -24.05 -7.27
N GLY A 67 31.16 -24.37 -7.02
CA GLY A 67 30.66 -25.74 -6.92
C GLY A 67 30.88 -26.54 -8.21
N VAL A 68 30.58 -25.94 -9.37
CA VAL A 68 30.80 -26.55 -10.69
C VAL A 68 32.28 -26.77 -10.97
N GLU A 69 33.16 -25.82 -10.63
CA GLU A 69 34.61 -25.98 -10.74
C GLU A 69 35.15 -27.11 -9.86
N ASN A 70 34.66 -27.22 -8.62
CA ASN A 70 35.04 -28.29 -7.71
C ASN A 70 34.55 -29.66 -8.20
N LEU A 71 33.32 -29.74 -8.70
CA LEU A 71 32.77 -30.94 -9.31
C LEU A 71 33.58 -31.36 -10.54
N THR A 72 33.99 -30.39 -11.38
CA THR A 72 34.84 -30.63 -12.54
C THR A 72 36.16 -31.29 -12.14
N ARG A 73 36.85 -30.72 -11.14
CA ARG A 73 38.11 -31.27 -10.62
C ARG A 73 37.94 -32.66 -10.02
N SER A 74 36.86 -32.87 -9.27
CA SER A 74 36.52 -34.18 -8.67
C SER A 74 36.26 -35.25 -9.74
N LEU A 75 35.47 -34.92 -10.77
CA LEU A 75 35.20 -35.82 -11.88
C LEU A 75 36.46 -36.15 -12.68
N GLN A 76 37.35 -35.18 -12.90
CA GLN A 76 38.66 -35.42 -13.53
C GLN A 76 39.49 -36.42 -12.72
N THR A 77 39.59 -36.25 -11.39
CA THR A 77 40.32 -37.17 -10.51
C THR A 77 39.73 -38.59 -10.56
N ILE A 78 38.40 -38.72 -10.50
CA ILE A 78 37.72 -40.02 -10.58
C ILE A 78 37.91 -40.68 -11.96
N SER A 79 37.90 -39.89 -13.03
CA SER A 79 38.14 -40.36 -14.39
C SER A 79 39.56 -40.94 -14.55
N VAL A 80 40.58 -40.25 -14.01
CA VAL A 80 41.97 -40.75 -13.97
C VAL A 80 42.06 -42.06 -13.18
N LEU A 81 41.49 -42.11 -11.97
CA LEU A 81 41.53 -43.32 -11.12
C LEU A 81 40.81 -44.52 -11.75
N LEU A 82 39.69 -44.30 -12.44
CA LEU A 82 38.99 -45.35 -13.14
C LEU A 82 39.76 -45.85 -14.37
N HIS A 83 40.52 -44.98 -15.04
CA HIS A 83 41.39 -45.36 -16.15
C HIS A 83 42.57 -46.21 -15.68
N ASP A 84 43.22 -45.82 -14.57
CA ASP A 84 44.31 -46.58 -13.95
C ASP A 84 43.87 -47.98 -13.49
N LYS A 85 42.65 -48.09 -12.92
CA LYS A 85 42.07 -49.37 -12.50
C LYS A 85 41.73 -50.29 -13.69
N SER A 86 41.35 -49.70 -14.83
CA SER A 86 41.11 -50.44 -16.07
C SER A 86 42.41 -50.99 -16.67
N ASN A 87 43.51 -50.23 -16.60
CA ASN A 87 44.82 -50.66 -17.08
C ASN A 87 45.44 -51.75 -16.19
N LEU A 88 45.21 -51.69 -14.87
CA LEU A 88 45.65 -52.72 -13.92
C LEU A 88 44.93 -54.07 -14.15
N ALA A 89 43.63 -54.04 -14.47
CA ALA A 89 42.85 -55.25 -14.76
C ALA A 89 43.30 -55.95 -16.05
N ALA A 90 43.81 -55.20 -17.04
CA ALA A 90 44.37 -55.76 -18.27
C ALA A 90 45.74 -56.44 -18.05
N SER A 91 46.56 -55.93 -17.13
CA SER A 91 47.88 -56.49 -16.81
C SER A 91 47.83 -57.84 -16.07
N ILE A 92 46.73 -58.14 -15.37
CA ILE A 92 46.60 -59.37 -14.57
C ILE A 92 46.23 -60.58 -15.45
N TYR A 93 45.64 -60.36 -16.63
CA TYR A 93 45.22 -61.43 -17.55
C TYR A 93 46.35 -62.01 -18.43
N GLN A 94 47.56 -61.43 -18.39
CA GLN A 94 48.68 -61.86 -19.24
C GLN A 94 49.72 -62.75 -18.51
N SER A 95 49.51 -63.05 -17.22
CA SER A 95 50.51 -63.70 -16.34
C SER A 95 50.15 -65.14 -15.91
N LYS A 96 49.25 -65.83 -16.60
CA LYS A 96 48.81 -67.17 -16.16
C LYS A 96 48.55 -68.17 -17.29
N CYS A 97 49.62 -68.57 -17.98
CA CYS A 97 49.66 -69.81 -18.77
C CYS A 97 51.06 -70.42 -18.76
N THR A 98 51.35 -71.33 -17.82
CA THR A 98 52.35 -72.42 -18.02
C THR A 98 52.05 -73.59 -17.05
N ASP A 99 51.94 -74.79 -17.64
CA ASP A 99 52.13 -76.16 -17.11
C ASP A 99 51.18 -76.76 -16.05
N VAL A 100 50.87 -78.06 -15.99
CA VAL A 100 51.04 -79.27 -16.85
C VAL A 100 50.15 -80.38 -16.25
N ASN A 101 49.61 -81.24 -17.12
CA ASN A 101 49.13 -82.63 -17.00
C ASN A 101 48.91 -83.34 -15.64
N GLY A 102 47.92 -84.24 -15.63
CA GLY A 102 48.04 -85.52 -14.90
C GLY A 102 46.72 -86.22 -14.52
N VAL A 103 46.32 -87.19 -15.35
CA VAL A 103 45.20 -88.13 -15.20
C VAL A 103 45.43 -89.13 -14.04
N MET A 104 44.38 -89.55 -13.30
CA MET A 104 43.81 -90.92 -13.31
C MET A 104 42.94 -91.25 -12.09
N GLN A 105 41.85 -91.95 -12.38
CA GLN A 105 40.82 -92.49 -11.50
C GLN A 105 41.35 -93.54 -10.49
N SER A 106 40.70 -93.60 -9.32
CA SER A 106 40.23 -94.87 -8.73
C SER A 106 39.31 -94.57 -7.54
N ASN A 107 38.08 -95.11 -7.56
CA ASN A 107 37.18 -95.12 -6.40
C ASN A 107 37.71 -96.06 -5.31
N PRO A 108 37.81 -95.62 -4.04
CA PRO A 108 38.08 -96.51 -2.90
C PRO A 108 36.84 -96.57 -1.96
N PRO A 109 36.83 -97.48 -0.96
CA PRO A 109 35.63 -97.97 -0.29
C PRO A 109 34.98 -96.86 0.54
N MET A 110 33.66 -96.90 0.75
CA MET A 110 32.94 -96.03 1.70
C MET A 110 33.62 -96.16 3.08
N SER A 111 34.52 -95.22 3.36
CA SER A 111 35.54 -95.25 4.41
C SER A 111 35.25 -94.13 5.40
N GLU A 112 35.57 -94.35 6.67
CA GLU A 112 35.46 -93.43 7.81
C GLU A 112 35.99 -92.01 7.50
N ASP A 113 36.94 -91.89 6.58
CA ASP A 113 37.45 -90.61 6.06
C ASP A 113 36.39 -89.78 5.30
N VAL A 114 35.50 -90.40 4.52
CA VAL A 114 34.40 -89.70 3.80
C VAL A 114 33.45 -89.06 4.81
N MET A 115 33.07 -89.81 5.85
CA MET A 115 32.21 -89.33 6.94
C MET A 115 32.85 -88.16 7.71
N LYS A 116 34.18 -88.19 7.89
CA LYS A 116 34.94 -87.10 8.52
C LYS A 116 34.99 -85.84 7.65
N TYR A 117 35.12 -85.98 6.32
CA TYR A 117 35.05 -84.84 5.40
C TYR A 117 33.64 -84.25 5.32
N GLU A 118 32.60 -85.08 5.32
CA GLU A 118 31.20 -84.64 5.38
C GLU A 118 30.91 -83.86 6.67
N LEU A 119 31.29 -84.41 7.85
CA LEU A 119 31.10 -83.73 9.13
C LEU A 119 31.84 -82.38 9.19
N LYS A 120 33.06 -82.32 8.63
CA LYS A 120 33.83 -81.07 8.52
C LYS A 120 33.16 -80.06 7.59
N ALA A 121 32.63 -80.51 6.46
CA ALA A 121 31.88 -79.67 5.52
C ALA A 121 30.59 -79.15 6.15
N GLU A 122 29.84 -79.99 6.87
CA GLU A 122 28.64 -79.62 7.61
C GLU A 122 28.95 -78.62 8.74
N THR A 123 30.04 -78.83 9.48
CA THR A 123 30.51 -77.89 10.52
C THR A 123 30.83 -76.52 9.92
N LEU A 124 31.55 -76.49 8.79
CA LEU A 124 31.87 -75.25 8.08
C LEU A 124 30.60 -74.56 7.55
N LEU A 125 29.70 -75.31 6.92
CA LEU A 125 28.42 -74.79 6.42
C LEU A 125 27.58 -74.21 7.56
N THR A 126 27.47 -74.92 8.67
CA THR A 126 26.73 -74.47 9.86
C THR A 126 27.34 -73.18 10.42
N SER A 127 28.67 -73.09 10.49
CA SER A 127 29.35 -71.87 10.96
C SER A 127 29.09 -70.68 10.03
N LEU A 128 29.14 -70.89 8.72
CA LEU A 128 28.90 -69.85 7.71
C LEU A 128 27.45 -69.38 7.74
N LEU A 129 26.49 -70.31 7.86
CA LEU A 129 25.07 -69.96 7.97
C LEU A 129 24.79 -69.16 9.26
N ARG A 130 25.44 -69.50 10.38
CA ARG A 130 25.32 -68.75 11.62
C ARG A 130 25.88 -67.34 11.48
N GLU A 131 27.05 -67.17 10.88
CA GLU A 131 27.63 -65.85 10.62
C GLU A 131 26.74 -65.01 9.71
N LYS A 132 26.19 -65.60 8.63
CA LYS A 132 25.23 -64.94 7.75
C LYS A 132 23.95 -64.54 8.47
N LEU A 133 23.45 -65.39 9.37
CA LEU A 133 22.28 -65.08 10.19
C LEU A 133 22.55 -63.88 11.11
N CYS A 134 23.67 -63.89 11.85
CA CYS A 134 24.06 -62.77 12.72
C CYS A 134 24.27 -61.47 11.94
N SER A 135 24.87 -61.53 10.74
CA SER A 135 25.02 -60.35 9.88
C SER A 135 23.67 -59.79 9.42
N LYS A 136 22.68 -60.65 9.17
CA LYS A 136 21.33 -60.23 8.78
C LYS A 136 20.54 -59.68 9.96
N GLU A 137 20.72 -60.23 11.16
CA GLU A 137 20.15 -59.70 12.40
C GLU A 137 20.62 -58.26 12.65
N GLN A 138 21.93 -58.00 12.50
CA GLN A 138 22.48 -56.64 12.63
C GLN A 138 21.94 -55.66 11.58
N GLU A 139 21.77 -56.10 10.33
CA GLU A 139 21.16 -55.29 9.27
C GLU A 139 19.71 -54.93 9.61
N VAL A 140 18.94 -55.86 10.17
CA VAL A 140 17.56 -55.63 10.62
C VAL A 140 17.52 -54.62 11.77
N GLU A 141 18.40 -54.74 12.76
CA GLU A 141 18.50 -53.77 13.86
C GLU A 141 18.81 -52.35 13.35
N GLN A 142 19.75 -52.23 12.40
CA GLN A 142 20.08 -50.94 11.79
C GLN A 142 18.88 -50.36 11.05
N LEU A 143 18.21 -51.15 10.21
CA LEU A 143 17.02 -50.71 9.48
C LEU A 143 15.88 -50.29 10.43
N GLN A 144 15.71 -50.98 11.56
CA GLN A 144 14.72 -50.63 12.57
C GLN A 144 15.04 -49.29 13.26
N ALA A 145 16.32 -49.01 13.52
CA ALA A 145 16.75 -47.72 14.06
C ALA A 145 16.57 -46.57 13.05
N GLU A 146 16.90 -46.81 11.77
CA GLU A 146 16.68 -45.84 10.68
C GLU A 146 15.19 -45.56 10.49
N LEU A 147 14.35 -46.60 10.47
CA LEU A 147 12.90 -46.47 10.37
C LEU A 147 12.33 -45.68 11.56
N SER A 148 12.76 -45.97 12.78
CA SER A 148 12.32 -45.24 13.98
C SER A 148 12.67 -43.76 13.92
N THR A 149 13.86 -43.44 13.39
CA THR A 149 14.29 -42.05 13.18
C THR A 149 13.48 -41.36 12.10
N ALA A 150 13.19 -42.05 10.99
CA ALA A 150 12.39 -41.54 9.89
C ALA A 150 10.93 -41.28 10.30
N VAL A 151 10.31 -42.19 11.07
CA VAL A 151 8.94 -42.03 11.61
C VAL A 151 8.86 -40.78 12.50
N ARG A 152 9.80 -40.62 13.45
CA ARG A 152 9.85 -39.41 14.29
C ARG A 152 10.03 -38.14 13.46
N GLY A 153 10.85 -38.19 12.42
CA GLY A 153 11.01 -37.07 11.49
C GLY A 153 9.71 -36.73 10.76
N ALA A 154 8.95 -37.73 10.33
CA ALA A 154 7.65 -37.54 9.69
C ALA A 154 6.62 -36.90 10.64
N ASP A 155 6.59 -37.31 11.91
CA ASP A 155 5.68 -36.73 12.92
C ASP A 155 5.98 -35.25 13.18
N ILE A 156 7.27 -34.87 13.24
CA ILE A 156 7.69 -33.46 13.35
C ILE A 156 7.22 -32.66 12.14
N LEU A 157 7.48 -33.16 10.94
CA LEU A 157 7.06 -32.50 9.70
C LEU A 157 5.53 -32.36 9.63
N GLN A 158 4.77 -33.35 10.10
CA GLN A 158 3.32 -33.28 10.16
C GLN A 158 2.84 -32.15 11.08
N CYS A 159 3.49 -31.97 12.24
CA CYS A 159 3.17 -30.87 13.16
C CYS A 159 3.51 -29.50 12.55
N GLU A 160 4.64 -29.38 11.85
CA GLU A 160 5.03 -28.16 11.14
C GLU A 160 4.02 -27.82 10.02
N VAL A 161 3.61 -28.82 9.24
CA VAL A 161 2.60 -28.68 8.20
C VAL A 161 1.26 -28.21 8.78
N GLN A 162 0.82 -28.79 9.91
CA GLN A 162 -0.41 -28.34 10.58
C GLN A 162 -0.30 -26.90 11.07
N THR A 163 0.81 -26.54 11.71
CA THR A 163 1.06 -25.17 12.18
C THR A 163 1.05 -24.18 11.02
N ALA A 164 1.65 -24.53 9.88
CA ALA A 164 1.63 -23.71 8.67
C ALA A 164 0.21 -23.54 8.11
N MET A 165 -0.61 -24.60 8.11
CA MET A 165 -2.01 -24.54 7.68
C MET A 165 -2.87 -23.65 8.59
N ASP A 166 -2.66 -23.71 9.90
CA ASP A 166 -3.39 -22.87 10.85
C ASP A 166 -3.03 -21.39 10.68
N ASN A 167 -1.74 -21.09 10.51
CA ASN A 167 -1.25 -19.74 10.21
C ASN A 167 -1.82 -19.20 8.89
N LEU A 168 -1.85 -20.03 7.85
CA LEU A 168 -2.44 -19.68 6.56
C LEU A 168 -3.94 -19.38 6.70
N SER A 169 -4.66 -20.18 7.48
CA SER A 169 -6.09 -19.98 7.74
C SER A 169 -6.34 -18.65 8.47
N PHE A 170 -5.53 -18.34 9.48
CA PHE A 170 -5.58 -17.06 10.18
C PHE A 170 -5.34 -15.86 9.24
N VAL A 171 -4.26 -15.91 8.45
CA VAL A 171 -3.93 -14.84 7.48
C VAL A 171 -5.03 -14.69 6.44
N THR A 172 -5.61 -15.79 5.97
CA THR A 172 -6.73 -15.79 5.01
C THR A 172 -7.96 -15.09 5.60
N HIS A 173 -8.33 -15.39 6.84
CA HIS A 173 -9.45 -14.72 7.50
C HIS A 173 -9.18 -13.22 7.69
N LYS A 174 -7.97 -12.86 8.13
CA LYS A 174 -7.57 -11.45 8.28
C LYS A 174 -7.58 -10.71 6.93
N SER A 175 -7.19 -11.37 5.85
CA SER A 175 -7.25 -10.80 4.50
C SER A 175 -8.69 -10.48 4.08
N LYS A 176 -9.64 -11.40 4.32
CA LYS A 176 -11.07 -11.18 4.01
C LYS A 176 -11.68 -10.05 4.83
N ASP A 177 -11.30 -9.92 6.10
CA ASP A 177 -11.75 -8.81 6.94
C ASP A 177 -11.27 -7.46 6.39
N LEU A 178 -10.00 -7.37 5.99
CA LEU A 178 -9.45 -6.16 5.38
C LEU A 178 -10.12 -5.83 4.03
N GLU A 179 -10.44 -6.84 3.21
CA GLU A 179 -11.17 -6.67 1.96
C GLU A 179 -12.58 -6.08 2.21
N LEU A 180 -13.30 -6.59 3.21
CA LEU A 180 -14.61 -6.05 3.59
C LEU A 180 -14.51 -4.60 4.11
N GLN A 181 -13.49 -4.30 4.92
CA GLN A 181 -13.24 -2.94 5.39
C GLN A 181 -12.95 -1.98 4.22
N MET A 182 -12.19 -2.44 3.21
CA MET A 182 -11.88 -1.66 2.02
C MET A 182 -13.14 -1.33 1.22
N LEU A 183 -14.00 -2.32 0.96
CA LEU A 183 -15.30 -2.11 0.29
C LEU A 183 -16.15 -1.04 1.01
N LYS A 184 -16.23 -1.10 2.34
CA LYS A 184 -16.94 -0.09 3.13
C LYS A 184 -16.31 1.30 3.00
N LYS A 185 -14.98 1.38 2.90
CA LYS A 185 -14.28 2.66 2.69
C LYS A 185 -14.55 3.21 1.28
N ASP A 186 -14.59 2.36 0.26
CA ASP A 186 -14.93 2.75 -1.11
C ASP A 186 -16.35 3.32 -1.21
N GLU A 187 -17.34 2.68 -0.56
CA GLU A 187 -18.70 3.22 -0.48
C GLU A 187 -18.75 4.61 0.17
N ASN A 188 -17.99 4.81 1.26
CA ASN A 188 -17.91 6.12 1.92
C ASN A 188 -17.20 7.16 1.05
N LEU A 189 -16.15 6.78 0.32
CA LEU A 189 -15.44 7.66 -0.60
C LEU A 189 -16.38 8.12 -1.72
N ASN A 190 -17.13 7.19 -2.33
CA ASN A 190 -18.11 7.50 -3.36
C ASN A 190 -19.19 8.46 -2.87
N ARG A 191 -19.70 8.27 -1.65
CA ARG A 191 -20.65 9.21 -1.03
C ARG A 191 -20.05 10.61 -0.86
N LEU A 192 -18.86 10.69 -0.27
CA LEU A 192 -18.16 11.97 -0.06
C LEU A 192 -17.84 12.67 -1.38
N GLN A 193 -17.50 11.92 -2.43
CA GLN A 193 -17.27 12.47 -3.77
C GLN A 193 -18.55 13.08 -4.34
N SER A 194 -19.71 12.42 -4.17
CA SER A 194 -21.01 12.97 -4.58
C SER A 194 -21.33 14.25 -3.81
N ASP A 195 -21.19 14.22 -2.48
CA ASP A 195 -21.46 15.38 -1.61
C ASP A 195 -20.59 16.58 -1.98
N LEU A 196 -19.30 16.34 -2.25
CA LEU A 196 -18.36 17.37 -2.69
C LEU A 196 -18.74 17.95 -4.05
N GLN A 197 -19.18 17.09 -4.98
CA GLN A 197 -19.62 17.53 -6.30
C GLN A 197 -20.87 18.42 -6.19
N ASP A 198 -21.83 18.05 -5.34
CA ASP A 198 -23.05 18.83 -5.14
C ASP A 198 -22.76 20.16 -4.45
N SER A 199 -21.94 20.17 -3.41
CA SER A 199 -21.47 21.41 -2.77
C SER A 199 -20.73 22.33 -3.77
N THR A 200 -19.94 21.76 -4.68
CA THR A 200 -19.27 22.52 -5.74
C THR A 200 -20.26 23.15 -6.71
N LYS A 201 -21.33 22.45 -7.08
CA LYS A 201 -22.41 23.00 -7.93
C LYS A 201 -23.12 24.16 -7.22
N GLU A 202 -23.51 23.98 -5.96
CA GLU A 202 -24.17 25.02 -5.16
C GLU A 202 -23.28 26.27 -5.02
N LEU A 203 -22.00 26.07 -4.72
CA LEU A 203 -21.04 27.17 -4.63
C LEU A 203 -20.88 27.92 -5.94
N THR A 204 -20.92 27.21 -7.07
CA THR A 204 -20.88 27.82 -8.41
C THR A 204 -22.11 28.70 -8.65
N VAL A 205 -23.30 28.22 -8.28
CA VAL A 205 -24.55 28.99 -8.38
C VAL A 205 -24.48 30.25 -7.50
N ILE A 206 -24.03 30.12 -6.24
CA ILE A 206 -23.90 31.26 -5.32
C ILE A 206 -22.90 32.28 -5.87
N ARG A 207 -21.73 31.84 -6.36
CA ARG A 207 -20.73 32.71 -6.99
C ARG A 207 -21.28 33.45 -8.21
N ALA A 208 -22.21 32.86 -8.96
CA ALA A 208 -22.84 33.52 -10.10
C ALA A 208 -23.87 34.58 -9.69
N ILE A 209 -24.56 34.39 -8.55
CA ILE A 209 -25.60 35.32 -8.07
C ILE A 209 -24.99 36.48 -7.26
N LEU A 210 -23.92 36.22 -6.50
CA LEU A 210 -23.31 37.18 -5.58
C LEU A 210 -22.98 38.56 -6.21
N PRO A 211 -22.46 38.67 -7.45
CA PRO A 211 -22.19 39.96 -8.07
C PRO A 211 -23.46 40.78 -8.32
N LYS A 212 -24.58 40.12 -8.66
CA LYS A 212 -25.86 40.81 -8.91
C LYS A 212 -26.41 41.43 -7.64
N ILE A 213 -26.45 40.64 -6.55
CA ILE A 213 -26.86 41.12 -5.23
C ILE A 213 -25.93 42.25 -4.75
N SER A 214 -24.63 42.12 -5.00
CA SER A 214 -23.66 43.16 -4.63
C SER A 214 -23.92 44.47 -5.36
N ALA A 215 -24.19 44.41 -6.67
CA ALA A 215 -24.51 45.58 -7.49
C ALA A 215 -25.84 46.23 -7.08
N GLU A 216 -26.88 45.44 -6.80
CA GLU A 216 -28.17 45.95 -6.30
C GLU A 216 -28.01 46.67 -4.95
N ARG A 217 -27.22 46.09 -4.04
CA ARG A 217 -26.90 46.71 -2.75
C ARG A 217 -26.16 48.03 -2.93
N ASP A 218 -25.19 48.09 -3.84
CA ASP A 218 -24.42 49.31 -4.10
C ASP A 218 -25.29 50.42 -4.71
N LEU A 219 -26.21 50.06 -5.62
CA LEU A 219 -27.17 50.99 -6.21
C LEU A 219 -28.10 51.58 -5.15
N MET A 220 -28.71 50.72 -4.33
CA MET A 220 -29.64 51.13 -3.28
C MET A 220 -28.97 52.01 -2.22
N TRP A 221 -27.70 51.75 -1.92
CA TRP A 221 -26.91 52.58 -1.03
C TRP A 221 -26.75 54.01 -1.57
N GLU A 222 -26.49 54.16 -2.87
CA GLU A 222 -26.39 55.49 -3.50
C GLU A 222 -27.75 56.22 -3.52
N GLU A 223 -28.85 55.51 -3.77
CA GLU A 223 -30.19 56.08 -3.67
C GLU A 223 -30.49 56.59 -2.25
N VAL A 224 -30.21 55.80 -1.22
CA VAL A 224 -30.37 56.20 0.20
C VAL A 224 -29.55 57.46 0.50
N LYS A 225 -28.31 57.53 0.00
CA LYS A 225 -27.46 58.70 0.16
C LYS A 225 -28.06 59.94 -0.50
N GLN A 226 -28.55 59.84 -1.73
CA GLN A 226 -29.22 60.93 -2.43
C GLN A 226 -30.48 61.41 -1.69
N TYR A 227 -31.30 60.48 -1.19
CA TYR A 227 -32.48 60.84 -0.39
C TYR A 227 -32.09 61.52 0.92
N SER A 228 -31.00 61.09 1.57
CA SER A 228 -30.48 61.72 2.79
C SER A 228 -30.07 63.18 2.54
N GLU A 229 -29.33 63.45 1.46
CA GLU A 229 -28.92 64.80 1.07
C GLU A 229 -30.15 65.68 0.78
N LYS A 230 -31.12 65.17 0.01
CA LYS A 230 -32.37 65.88 -0.26
C LYS A 230 -33.16 66.18 1.01
N ASN A 231 -33.22 65.23 1.94
CA ASN A 231 -33.91 65.40 3.21
C ASN A 231 -33.24 66.47 4.08
N MET A 232 -31.90 66.55 4.08
CA MET A 232 -31.15 67.61 4.75
C MET A 232 -31.48 68.99 4.19
N LEU A 233 -31.54 69.13 2.85
CA LEU A 233 -31.93 70.38 2.20
C LEU A 233 -33.35 70.78 2.56
N LEU A 234 -34.32 69.87 2.44
CA LEU A 234 -35.73 70.13 2.80
C LEU A 234 -35.87 70.49 4.28
N ASN A 235 -35.15 69.82 5.18
CA ASN A 235 -35.18 70.14 6.61
C ASN A 235 -34.62 71.55 6.89
N SER A 236 -33.58 71.98 6.16
CA SER A 236 -33.05 73.33 6.26
C SER A 236 -34.05 74.39 5.79
N GLU A 237 -34.77 74.13 4.70
CA GLU A 237 -35.82 75.00 4.19
C GLU A 237 -37.00 75.09 5.16
N ASN A 238 -37.44 73.95 5.70
CA ASN A 238 -38.52 73.88 6.69
C ASN A 238 -38.17 74.69 7.95
N ASN A 239 -36.93 74.58 8.45
CA ASN A 239 -36.44 75.38 9.56
C ASN A 239 -36.41 76.89 9.25
N MET A 240 -36.08 77.29 8.01
CA MET A 240 -36.14 78.69 7.60
C MET A 240 -37.59 79.20 7.57
N LEU A 241 -38.51 78.44 6.98
CA LEU A 241 -39.93 78.78 6.91
C LEU A 241 -40.53 78.89 8.31
N ARG A 242 -40.18 77.99 9.22
CA ARG A 242 -40.60 78.04 10.63
C ARG A 242 -40.15 79.33 11.31
N LYS A 243 -38.88 79.73 11.15
CA LYS A 243 -38.39 81.01 11.69
C LYS A 243 -39.13 82.23 11.12
N LYS A 244 -39.51 82.20 9.84
CA LYS A 244 -40.29 83.29 9.23
C LYS A 244 -41.71 83.33 9.78
N LEU A 245 -42.33 82.17 9.99
CA LEU A 245 -43.64 82.06 10.64
C LEU A 245 -43.59 82.65 12.05
N ASP A 246 -42.62 82.21 12.87
CA ASP A 246 -42.44 82.70 14.24
C ASP A 246 -42.28 84.23 14.27
N ALA A 247 -41.50 84.81 13.35
CA ALA A 247 -41.33 86.26 13.23
C ALA A 247 -42.62 87.00 12.80
N GLN A 248 -43.42 86.40 11.92
CA GLN A 248 -44.72 86.95 11.53
C GLN A 248 -45.73 86.88 12.67
N ASP A 249 -45.75 85.80 13.45
CA ASP A 249 -46.61 85.65 14.63
C ASP A 249 -46.27 86.72 15.69
N GLU A 250 -44.98 87.00 15.92
CA GLU A 250 -44.54 88.11 16.78
C GLU A 250 -45.01 89.48 16.26
N GLU A 251 -44.94 89.73 14.95
CA GLU A 251 -45.45 90.96 14.34
C GLU A 251 -46.97 91.09 14.51
N ILE A 252 -47.73 90.02 14.29
CA ILE A 252 -49.19 89.99 14.49
C ILE A 252 -49.52 90.34 15.94
N LEU A 253 -48.88 89.70 16.92
CA LEU A 253 -49.09 89.99 18.33
C LEU A 253 -48.80 91.46 18.67
N LEU A 254 -47.75 92.05 18.09
CA LEU A 254 -47.44 93.47 18.26
C LEU A 254 -48.53 94.36 17.67
N LYS A 255 -49.00 94.07 16.45
CA LYS A 255 -50.06 94.82 15.77
C LYS A 255 -51.39 94.71 16.53
N ASP A 256 -51.75 93.53 17.02
CA ASP A 256 -52.96 93.35 17.84
C ASP A 256 -52.87 94.11 19.17
N GLY A 257 -51.70 94.14 19.80
CA GLY A 257 -51.44 94.99 20.97
C GLY A 257 -51.66 96.48 20.66
N GLN A 258 -51.11 96.97 19.54
CA GLN A 258 -51.33 98.36 19.08
C GLN A 258 -52.81 98.65 18.81
N ILE A 259 -53.51 97.76 18.11
CA ILE A 259 -54.94 97.89 17.81
C ILE A 259 -55.74 97.96 19.11
N THR A 260 -55.43 97.11 20.09
CA THR A 260 -56.10 97.09 21.40
C THR A 260 -55.95 98.44 22.11
N ILE A 261 -54.72 98.98 22.16
CA ILE A 261 -54.45 100.31 22.75
C ILE A 261 -55.26 101.41 22.03
N LEU A 262 -55.26 101.41 20.69
CA LEU A 262 -56.00 102.39 19.90
C LEU A 262 -57.51 102.28 20.14
N LYS A 263 -58.04 101.05 20.20
CA LYS A 263 -59.46 100.77 20.46
C LYS A 263 -59.88 101.25 21.84
N ASP A 264 -59.05 101.05 22.87
CA ASP A 264 -59.30 101.56 24.23
C ASP A 264 -59.24 103.09 24.29
N THR A 265 -58.34 103.71 23.53
CA THR A 265 -58.22 105.17 23.44
C THR A 265 -59.48 105.79 22.83
N ILE A 266 -60.00 105.21 21.74
CA ILE A 266 -61.25 105.66 21.09
C ILE A 266 -62.47 105.36 21.98
N GLY A 267 -62.52 104.19 22.61
CA GLY A 267 -63.62 103.79 23.50
C GLY A 267 -63.77 104.65 24.75
N ASN A 268 -62.68 105.23 25.26
CA ASN A 268 -62.67 106.14 26.42
C ASN A 268 -62.83 107.63 26.04
N GLN A 269 -62.81 107.98 24.75
CA GLN A 269 -62.94 109.36 24.28
C GLN A 269 -64.42 109.63 23.96
N SER A 270 -65.16 110.20 24.91
CA SER A 270 -66.52 110.71 24.66
C SER A 270 -66.43 111.91 23.70
N PHE A 271 -66.59 111.66 22.40
CA PHE A 271 -66.77 112.73 21.43
C PHE A 271 -68.16 113.33 21.60
N ASP A 272 -68.24 114.42 22.36
CA ASP A 272 -69.41 115.30 22.40
C ASP A 272 -69.43 116.17 21.14
N LEU A 273 -70.09 115.65 20.10
CA LEU A 273 -70.15 116.24 18.75
C LEU A 273 -71.54 116.83 18.45
N LEU A 274 -72.30 117.20 19.50
CA LEU A 274 -73.58 117.91 19.42
C LEU A 274 -73.60 119.22 20.22
N ALA A 275 -72.45 119.89 20.36
CA ALA A 275 -72.44 121.32 20.65
C ALA A 275 -72.67 122.10 19.34
N SER A 276 -73.94 122.37 18.99
CA SER A 276 -74.29 123.38 17.98
C SER A 276 -75.35 124.35 18.54
N PRO A 277 -75.21 125.67 18.34
CA PRO A 277 -75.97 126.70 19.08
C PRO A 277 -77.31 127.06 18.43
N ASP A 278 -78.22 127.50 19.29
CA ASP A 278 -79.53 128.12 19.06
C ASP A 278 -79.64 129.05 17.83
N HIS A 279 -80.77 128.94 17.10
CA HIS A 279 -81.55 130.10 16.63
C HIS A 279 -83.01 129.75 16.25
N THR A 280 -83.91 130.02 17.20
CA THR A 280 -85.19 130.79 17.08
C THR A 280 -86.31 130.43 16.09
N ARG A 281 -87.51 130.32 16.70
CA ARG A 281 -88.84 130.89 16.34
C ARG A 281 -89.82 130.10 15.46
N GLU A 282 -90.92 129.71 16.13
CA GLU A 282 -92.35 129.91 15.83
C GLU A 282 -92.86 129.63 14.40
N PHE A 283 -93.77 128.66 14.26
CA PHE A 283 -95.21 128.90 14.03
C PHE A 283 -96.03 127.61 14.23
N CYS A 284 -97.20 127.76 14.87
CA CYS A 284 -98.13 126.71 15.28
C CYS A 284 -98.97 126.14 14.12
N LEU A 285 -99.30 124.84 14.23
CA LEU A 285 -100.66 124.25 14.22
C LEU A 285 -100.61 122.88 14.90
#